data_AF-A0A2U2E8H5-F1
#
_entry.id   AF-A0A2U2E8H5-F1
#
_cell.length_a   1.000
_cell.length_b   1.000
_cell.length_c   1.000
_cell.angle_alpha   90.00
_cell.angle_beta   90.00
_cell.angle_gamma   90.00
#
_symmetry.space_group_name_H-M   'P 1'
#
loop_
_entity.id
_entity.type
_entity.pdbx_description
1 polymer ?
#
loop_
_entity_poly.entity_id
_entity_poly.type
_entity_poly.pdbx_seq_one_letter_code
_entity_poly.pdbx_strand_id
1 'polypeptide(L)'
;MLTMTNRLEARHRAEQAARMSFTGATWQEIADALGYRSRQAAQLAVKRLDDATPAETVEQARARHDGALRLLQRQNFTRYAHAIEGGDDDTALGYSKELRGIVTERAKLAGVYAPARTEVDVSVTHDATAVIDRLESELLALVATRQPQNAISGTIIDADVEEIER
;
A
#
# COMPACT_ATOMS: atom_id res chain seq x y z
N MET A 1 16.31 11.38 -32.45
CA MET A 1 16.40 12.03 -31.12
C MET A 1 15.14 12.83 -30.72
N LEU A 2 14.01 12.75 -31.45
CA LEU A 2 12.78 13.55 -31.20
C LEU A 2 11.70 12.87 -30.35
N THR A 3 11.86 11.60 -29.98
CA THR A 3 10.80 10.75 -29.39
C THR A 3 10.74 10.78 -27.86
N MET A 4 11.86 10.99 -27.17
CA MET A 4 11.89 11.03 -25.68
C MET A 4 11.25 12.30 -25.13
N THR A 5 11.56 13.46 -25.71
CA THR A 5 11.00 14.77 -25.29
C THR A 5 9.48 14.81 -25.44
N ASN A 6 8.96 14.29 -26.56
CA ASN A 6 7.51 14.21 -26.81
C ASN A 6 6.79 13.29 -25.80
N ARG A 7 7.41 12.17 -25.41
CA ARG A 7 6.85 11.26 -24.40
C ARG A 7 6.80 11.88 -23.00
N LEU A 8 7.86 12.60 -22.62
CA LEU A 8 7.92 13.32 -21.34
C LEU A 8 6.90 14.46 -21.29
N GLU A 9 6.76 15.24 -22.36
CA GLU A 9 5.75 16.30 -22.48
C GLU A 9 4.33 15.75 -22.43
N ALA A 10 4.07 14.64 -23.14
CA ALA A 10 2.77 13.98 -23.10
C ALA A 10 2.42 13.46 -21.69
N ARG A 11 3.40 12.91 -20.97
CA ARG A 11 3.23 12.47 -19.59
C ARG A 11 2.98 13.65 -18.66
N HIS A 12 3.79 14.71 -18.73
CA HIS A 12 3.64 15.90 -17.91
C HIS A 12 2.27 16.58 -18.12
N ARG A 13 1.79 16.62 -19.37
CA ARG A 13 0.46 17.14 -19.69
C ARG A 13 -0.65 16.27 -19.09
N ALA A 14 -0.51 14.93 -19.12
CA ALA A 14 -1.46 14.03 -18.47
C ALA A 14 -1.45 14.17 -16.94
N GLU A 15 -0.28 14.40 -16.32
CA GLU A 15 -0.16 14.65 -14.88
C GLU A 15 -0.86 15.96 -14.47
N GLN A 16 -0.73 17.03 -15.28
CA GLN A 16 -1.47 18.28 -15.06
C GLN A 16 -2.98 18.09 -15.25
N ALA A 17 -3.41 17.34 -16.27
CA ALA A 17 -4.82 17.03 -16.48
C ALA A 17 -5.42 16.28 -15.29
N ALA A 18 -4.69 15.30 -14.73
CA ALA A 18 -5.09 14.58 -13.52
C ALA A 18 -5.26 15.54 -12.33
N ARG A 19 -4.28 16.42 -12.08
CA ARG A 19 -4.37 17.43 -11.00
C ARG A 19 -5.59 18.33 -11.14
N MET A 20 -5.86 18.86 -12.34
CA MET A 20 -7.01 19.72 -12.59
C MET A 20 -8.34 18.99 -12.36
N SER A 21 -8.43 17.71 -12.75
CA SER A 21 -9.61 16.89 -12.51
C SER A 21 -9.85 16.67 -11.01
N PHE A 22 -8.80 16.41 -10.21
CA PHE A 22 -8.92 16.28 -8.76
C PHE A 22 -9.39 17.56 -8.07
N THR A 23 -9.08 18.74 -8.63
CA THR A 23 -9.55 20.03 -8.11
C THR A 23 -10.94 20.45 -8.62
N GLY A 24 -11.62 19.59 -9.39
CA GLY A 24 -13.00 19.80 -9.84
C GLY A 24 -13.18 20.42 -11.22
N ALA A 25 -12.11 20.60 -12.00
CA ALA A 25 -12.24 21.10 -13.38
C ALA A 25 -12.96 20.06 -14.28
N THR A 26 -13.80 20.54 -15.18
CA THR A 26 -14.45 19.70 -16.18
C THR A 26 -13.45 19.24 -17.25
N TRP A 27 -13.70 18.08 -17.86
CA TRP A 27 -12.85 17.56 -18.94
C TRP A 27 -12.75 18.47 -20.16
N GLN A 28 -13.75 19.34 -20.37
CA GLN A 28 -13.72 20.34 -21.44
C GLN A 28 -12.73 21.46 -21.10
N GLU A 29 -12.81 22.04 -19.89
CA GLU A 29 -11.86 23.05 -19.42
C GLU A 29 -10.42 22.54 -19.40
N ILE A 30 -10.22 21.28 -18.99
CA ILE A 30 -8.91 20.62 -19.01
C ILE A 30 -8.40 20.49 -20.45
N ALA A 31 -9.27 20.12 -21.39
CA ALA A 31 -8.90 19.98 -22.79
C ALA A 31 -8.47 21.32 -23.39
N ASP A 32 -9.25 22.37 -23.13
CA ASP A 32 -8.99 23.71 -23.63
C ASP A 32 -7.72 24.31 -23.00
N ALA A 33 -7.53 24.13 -21.69
CA ALA A 33 -6.37 24.67 -20.96
C ALA A 33 -5.05 23.97 -21.31
N LEU A 34 -5.06 22.67 -21.59
CA LEU A 34 -3.86 21.87 -21.81
C LEU A 34 -3.64 21.51 -23.30
N GLY A 35 -4.50 21.99 -24.20
CA GLY A 35 -4.38 21.80 -25.64
C GLY A 35 -4.66 20.38 -26.11
N TYR A 36 -5.61 19.68 -25.48
CA TYR A 36 -6.11 18.42 -26.01
C TYR A 36 -7.13 18.68 -27.12
N ARG A 37 -7.17 17.80 -28.13
CA ARG A 37 -8.11 17.96 -29.26
C ARG A 37 -9.59 17.88 -28.85
N SER A 38 -9.88 17.27 -27.70
CA SER A 38 -11.23 17.06 -27.19
C SER A 38 -11.20 16.65 -25.72
N ARG A 39 -12.34 16.80 -25.03
CA ARG A 39 -12.55 16.30 -23.66
C ARG A 39 -12.24 14.80 -23.50
N GLN A 40 -12.57 13.99 -24.51
CA GLN A 40 -12.30 12.54 -24.48
C GLN A 40 -10.80 12.24 -24.60
N ALA A 41 -10.06 13.07 -25.35
CA ALA A 41 -8.62 12.91 -25.46
C ALA A 41 -7.90 13.25 -24.14
N ALA A 42 -8.37 14.26 -23.40
CA ALA A 42 -7.89 14.57 -22.06
C ALA A 42 -8.18 13.41 -21.08
N GLN A 43 -9.42 12.93 -21.04
CA GLN A 43 -9.81 11.81 -20.18
C GLN A 43 -9.02 10.53 -20.48
N LEU A 44 -8.83 10.19 -21.75
CA LEU A 44 -8.06 9.01 -22.15
C LEU A 44 -6.57 9.14 -21.78
N ALA A 45 -6.01 10.34 -21.84
CA ALA A 45 -4.62 10.58 -21.45
C ALA A 45 -4.42 10.36 -19.94
N VAL A 46 -5.35 10.85 -19.10
CA VAL A 46 -5.34 10.58 -17.65
C VAL A 46 -5.52 9.09 -17.38
N LYS A 47 -6.51 8.44 -18.00
CA LYS A 47 -6.72 7.00 -17.83
C LYS A 47 -5.47 6.18 -18.16
N ARG A 48 -4.78 6.50 -19.27
CA ARG A 48 -3.52 5.82 -19.63
C ARG A 48 -2.39 6.09 -18.66
N LEU A 49 -2.34 7.29 -18.07
CA LEU A 49 -1.38 7.62 -17.03
C LEU A 49 -1.64 6.78 -15.78
N ASP A 50 -2.91 6.64 -15.39
CA ASP A 50 -3.33 5.82 -14.25
C ASP A 50 -3.05 4.34 -14.51
N ASP A 51 -3.44 3.82 -15.67
CA ASP A 51 -3.18 2.42 -16.08
C ASP A 51 -1.67 2.10 -16.12
N ALA A 52 -0.84 3.08 -16.46
CA ALA A 52 0.62 2.93 -16.50
C ALA A 52 1.31 3.20 -15.15
N THR A 53 0.57 3.74 -14.17
CA THR A 53 1.09 4.01 -12.83
C THR A 53 0.67 2.85 -11.93
N PRO A 54 1.62 2.07 -11.39
CA PRO A 54 1.28 0.98 -10.48
C PRO A 54 0.40 1.49 -9.34
N ALA A 55 -0.59 0.68 -8.97
CA ALA A 55 -1.38 0.96 -7.77
C ALA A 55 -0.42 1.15 -6.59
N GLU A 56 -0.70 2.17 -5.79
CA GLU A 56 0.15 2.49 -4.67
C GLU A 56 0.14 1.36 -3.63
N THR A 57 1.33 0.97 -3.18
CA THR A 57 1.48 0.05 -2.04
C THR A 57 1.12 0.73 -0.73
N VAL A 58 0.71 -0.04 0.27
CA VAL A 58 0.37 0.49 1.59
C VAL A 58 1.53 1.28 2.20
N GLU A 59 2.77 0.84 1.97
CA GLU A 59 4.00 1.47 2.44
C GLU A 59 4.24 2.82 1.76
N GLN A 60 4.01 2.90 0.45
CA GLN A 60 4.09 4.16 -0.29
C GLN A 60 3.02 5.16 0.20
N ALA A 61 1.80 4.68 0.43
CA ALA A 61 0.71 5.51 0.94
C ALA A 61 1.05 6.04 2.33
N ARG A 62 1.53 5.16 3.22
CA ARG A 62 1.99 5.52 4.56
C ARG A 62 3.11 6.57 4.51
N ALA A 63 4.10 6.39 3.64
CA ALA A 63 5.21 7.34 3.48
C ALA A 63 4.72 8.70 2.98
N ARG A 64 3.81 8.72 1.99
CA ARG A 64 3.22 9.97 1.48
C ARG A 64 2.42 10.70 2.56
N HIS A 65 1.57 9.98 3.29
CA HIS A 65 0.76 10.56 4.37
C HIS A 65 1.63 11.07 5.53
N ASP A 66 2.67 10.33 5.95
CA ASP A 66 3.62 10.84 6.95
C ASP A 66 4.35 12.09 6.45
N GLY A 67 4.72 12.15 5.17
CA GLY A 67 5.30 13.34 4.55
C GLY A 67 4.39 14.57 4.62
N ALA A 68 3.09 14.40 4.29
CA ALA A 68 2.10 15.48 4.40
C ALA A 68 1.92 15.95 5.85
N LEU A 69 1.84 15.01 6.80
CA LEU A 69 1.71 15.32 8.23
C LEU A 69 2.94 16.06 8.77
N ARG A 70 4.16 15.72 8.33
CA ARG A 70 5.39 16.46 8.70
C ARG A 70 5.37 17.90 8.21
N LEU A 71 4.86 18.14 7.00
CA LEU A 71 4.74 19.49 6.45
C LEU A 71 3.77 20.33 7.29
N LEU A 72 2.58 19.78 7.58
CA LEU A 72 1.58 20.42 8.43
C LEU A 72 2.12 20.67 9.85
N GLN A 73 2.84 19.70 10.43
CA GLN A 73 3.48 19.85 11.73
C GLN A 73 4.44 21.05 11.77
N ARG A 74 5.29 21.20 10.75
CA ARG A 74 6.24 22.33 10.66
C ARG A 74 5.52 23.68 10.57
N GLN A 75 4.49 23.77 9.74
CA GLN A 75 3.70 25.00 9.57
C GLN A 75 2.98 25.36 10.86
N ASN A 76 2.30 24.40 11.49
CA ASN A 76 1.57 24.62 12.73
C ASN A 76 2.49 24.95 13.91
N PHE A 77 3.68 24.35 13.98
CA PHE A 77 4.65 24.69 15.02
C PHE A 77 5.13 26.14 14.91
N THR A 78 5.36 26.62 13.68
CA THR A 78 5.74 28.02 13.43
C THR A 78 4.63 28.97 13.89
N ARG A 79 3.37 28.67 13.53
CA ARG A 79 2.21 29.48 13.94
C ARG A 79 1.96 29.44 15.44
N TYR A 80 2.16 28.28 16.06
CA TYR A 80 2.09 28.12 17.51
C TYR A 80 3.12 29.01 18.22
N ALA A 81 4.38 29.00 17.76
CA ALA A 81 5.43 29.84 18.34
C ALA A 81 5.10 31.33 18.24
N HIS A 82 4.61 31.79 17.09
CA HIS A 82 4.19 33.18 16.92
C HIS A 82 2.99 33.57 17.80
N ALA A 83 2.04 32.66 18.02
CA ALA A 83 0.92 32.91 18.92
C ALA A 83 1.39 33.09 20.38
N ILE A 84 2.34 32.26 20.83
CA ILE A 84 2.97 32.39 22.16
C ILE A 84 3.74 33.71 22.27
N GLU A 85 4.54 34.07 21.27
CA GLU A 85 5.29 35.35 21.25
C GLU A 85 4.35 36.57 21.28
N GLY A 86 3.18 36.46 20.64
CA GLY A 86 2.14 37.49 20.62
C GLY A 86 1.25 37.53 21.86
N GLY A 87 1.37 36.58 22.79
CA GLY A 87 0.49 36.46 23.95
C GLY A 87 -0.95 36.05 23.62
N ASP A 88 -1.18 35.48 22.44
CA ASP A 88 -2.50 34.98 22.01
C ASP A 88 -2.65 33.51 22.45
N ASP A 89 -2.97 33.32 23.73
CA ASP A 89 -3.07 32.01 24.35
C ASP A 89 -4.18 31.13 23.75
N ASP A 90 -5.29 31.73 23.32
CA ASP A 90 -6.41 31.01 22.71
C ASP A 90 -6.01 30.41 21.36
N THR A 91 -5.36 31.21 20.51
CA THR A 91 -4.82 30.73 19.24
C THR A 91 -3.71 29.70 19.46
N ALA A 92 -2.83 29.92 20.44
CA ALA A 92 -1.78 28.97 20.78
C ALA A 92 -2.36 27.62 21.27
N LEU A 93 -3.43 27.64 22.06
CA LEU A 93 -4.14 26.44 22.50
C LEU A 93 -4.76 25.70 21.31
N GLY A 94 -5.31 26.43 20.33
CA GLY A 94 -5.81 25.86 19.07
C GLY A 94 -4.73 25.08 18.33
N TYR A 95 -3.57 25.69 18.07
CA TYR A 95 -2.46 25.02 17.38
C TYR A 95 -1.87 23.85 18.19
N SER A 96 -1.82 23.96 19.52
CA SER A 96 -1.35 22.88 20.40
C SER A 96 -2.22 21.62 20.27
N LYS A 97 -3.54 21.77 20.19
CA LYS A 97 -4.47 20.64 19.96
C LYS A 97 -4.26 20.00 18.60
N GLU A 98 -4.11 20.81 17.55
CA GLU A 98 -3.84 20.32 16.19
C GLU A 98 -2.50 19.58 16.10
N LEU A 99 -1.44 20.13 16.72
CA LEU A 99 -0.13 19.48 16.79
C LEU A 99 -0.20 18.12 17.49
N ARG A 100 -0.97 18.01 18.58
CA ARG A 100 -1.21 16.73 19.27
C ARG A 100 -1.94 15.72 18.38
N GLY A 101 -2.93 16.18 17.62
CA GLY A 101 -3.64 15.37 16.62
C GLY A 101 -2.68 14.81 15.57
N ILE A 102 -1.83 15.66 14.99
CA ILE A 102 -0.81 15.25 14.01
C ILE A 102 0.15 14.22 14.60
N VAL A 103 0.65 14.44 15.82
CA VAL A 103 1.54 13.49 16.50
C VAL A 103 0.86 12.12 16.68
N THR A 104 -0.41 12.12 17.08
CA THR A 104 -1.22 10.90 17.24
C THR A 104 -1.34 10.14 15.91
N GLU A 105 -1.70 10.82 14.83
CA GLU A 105 -1.84 10.17 13.52
C GLU A 105 -0.51 9.61 13.00
N ARG A 106 0.60 10.34 13.19
CA ARG A 106 1.93 9.85 12.82
C ARG A 106 2.33 8.62 13.63
N ALA A 107 2.01 8.60 14.92
CA ALA A 107 2.28 7.45 15.78
C ALA A 107 1.44 6.21 15.41
N LYS A 108 0.19 6.41 14.95
CA LYS A 108 -0.62 5.33 14.35
C LYS A 108 0.01 4.79 13.07
N LEU A 109 0.43 5.67 12.16
CA LEU A 109 1.10 5.27 10.92
C LEU A 109 2.40 4.47 11.18
N ALA A 110 3.14 4.85 12.23
CA ALA A 110 4.35 4.17 12.65
C ALA A 110 4.11 2.87 13.46
N GLY A 111 2.85 2.53 13.77
CA GLY A 111 2.51 1.33 14.53
C GLY A 111 2.80 1.41 16.03
N VAL A 112 3.10 2.59 16.56
CA VAL A 112 3.43 2.80 18.00
C VAL A 112 2.24 2.47 18.92
N TYR A 113 1.03 2.54 18.39
CA TYR A 113 -0.21 2.20 19.09
C TYR A 113 -0.57 0.70 19.03
N ALA A 114 0.24 -0.14 18.37
CA ALA A 114 -0.05 -1.57 18.29
C ALA A 114 0.14 -2.24 19.67
N PRO A 115 -0.90 -2.92 20.22
CA PRO A 115 -0.82 -3.53 21.56
C PRO A 115 0.12 -4.74 21.63
N ALA A 116 0.40 -5.38 20.49
CA ALA A 116 1.41 -6.43 20.36
C ALA A 116 2.38 -6.05 19.25
N ARG A 117 3.68 -6.09 19.55
CA ARG A 117 4.75 -5.88 18.57
C ARG A 117 4.89 -7.16 17.75
N THR A 118 4.27 -7.20 16.56
CA THR A 118 4.45 -8.32 15.62
C THR A 118 5.72 -8.07 14.80
N GLU A 119 6.83 -8.65 15.22
CA GLU A 119 8.04 -8.72 14.40
C GLU A 119 7.98 -9.99 13.55
N VAL A 120 7.85 -9.82 12.25
CA VAL A 120 8.01 -10.93 11.30
C VAL A 120 9.48 -10.95 10.91
N ASP A 121 10.25 -11.85 11.52
CA ASP A 121 11.62 -12.13 11.10
C ASP A 121 11.58 -12.95 9.80
N VAL A 122 11.89 -12.29 8.68
CA VAL A 122 11.94 -12.95 7.37
C VAL A 122 13.38 -13.36 7.09
N SER A 123 13.74 -14.58 7.49
CA SER A 123 14.98 -15.21 7.04
C SER A 123 14.79 -15.78 5.63
N VAL A 124 15.38 -15.12 4.63
CA VAL A 124 15.38 -15.60 3.25
C VAL A 124 16.64 -16.42 3.00
N THR A 125 16.57 -17.72 3.24
CA THR A 125 17.61 -18.68 2.83
C THR A 125 17.49 -18.96 1.33
N HIS A 126 18.60 -18.75 0.61
CA HIS A 126 18.72 -19.05 -0.83
C HIS A 126 19.31 -20.44 -1.09
N ASP A 127 19.57 -21.22 -0.03
CA ASP A 127 20.04 -22.59 -0.10
C ASP A 127 18.84 -23.55 -0.09
N ALA A 128 18.67 -24.31 -1.17
CA ALA A 128 17.57 -25.26 -1.34
C ALA A 128 17.53 -26.29 -0.19
N THR A 129 18.69 -26.67 0.34
CA THR A 129 18.83 -27.60 1.45
C THR A 129 18.24 -27.01 2.74
N ALA A 130 18.59 -25.76 3.06
CA ALA A 130 18.02 -25.04 4.21
C ALA A 130 16.51 -24.79 4.10
N VAL A 131 15.97 -24.69 2.87
CA VAL A 131 14.51 -24.59 2.65
C VAL A 131 13.83 -25.93 2.90
N ILE A 132 14.42 -27.05 2.47
CA ILE A 132 13.89 -28.41 2.69
C ILE A 132 13.87 -28.73 4.19
N ASP A 133 14.98 -28.50 4.90
CA ASP A 133 15.10 -28.82 6.34
C ASP A 133 14.08 -28.05 7.19
N ARG A 134 13.83 -26.79 6.82
CA ARG A 134 12.83 -25.94 7.47
C ARG A 134 11.41 -26.45 7.20
N LEU A 135 11.08 -26.78 5.95
CA LEU A 135 9.76 -27.30 5.57
C LEU A 135 9.48 -28.66 6.23
N GLU A 136 10.49 -29.53 6.32
CA GLU A 136 10.38 -30.81 7.03
C GLU A 136 10.05 -30.58 8.51
N SER A 137 10.77 -29.67 9.16
CA SER A 137 10.54 -29.30 10.57
C SER A 137 9.14 -28.73 10.81
N GLU A 138 8.68 -27.83 9.93
CA GLU A 138 7.33 -27.24 9.99
C GLU A 138 6.24 -28.30 9.77
N LEU A 139 6.43 -29.24 8.84
CA LEU A 139 5.49 -30.34 8.56
C LEU A 139 5.42 -31.34 9.72
N LEU A 140 6.56 -31.70 10.32
CA LEU A 140 6.60 -32.60 11.48
C LEU A 140 5.89 -31.97 12.69
N ALA A 141 6.09 -30.67 12.92
CA ALA A 141 5.38 -29.94 13.97
C ALA A 141 3.86 -29.92 13.71
N LEU A 142 3.45 -29.70 12.46
CA LEU A 142 2.04 -29.72 12.06
C LEU A 142 1.40 -31.11 12.28
N VAL A 143 2.10 -32.19 11.91
CA VAL A 143 1.65 -33.57 12.16
C VAL A 143 1.55 -33.86 13.65
N ALA A 144 2.49 -33.40 14.47
CA ALA A 144 2.46 -33.59 15.92
C ALA A 144 1.25 -32.90 16.59
N THR A 145 0.77 -31.80 16.02
CA THR A 145 -0.45 -31.12 16.47
C THR A 145 -1.74 -31.64 15.84
N ARG A 146 -1.65 -32.48 14.80
CA ARG A 146 -2.83 -33.02 14.12
C ARG A 146 -3.47 -34.10 14.99
N GLN A 147 -4.74 -33.92 15.35
CA GLN A 147 -5.53 -35.01 15.97
C GLN A 147 -5.47 -36.25 15.06
N PRO A 148 -5.29 -37.47 15.62
CA PRO A 148 -5.20 -38.68 14.82
C PRO A 148 -6.46 -38.79 13.97
N GLN A 149 -6.28 -38.69 12.65
CA GLN A 149 -7.34 -39.08 11.74
C GLN A 149 -7.51 -40.58 11.92
N ASN A 150 -8.64 -40.98 12.48
CA ASN A 150 -9.07 -42.37 12.46
C ASN A 150 -8.93 -42.84 11.01
N ALA A 151 -8.04 -43.81 10.81
CA ALA A 151 -7.87 -44.46 9.53
C ALA A 151 -9.27 -44.81 9.02
N ILE A 152 -9.58 -44.42 7.79
CA ILE A 152 -10.78 -44.87 7.11
C ILE A 152 -10.75 -46.39 7.22
N SER A 153 -11.68 -46.97 7.99
CA SER A 153 -11.91 -48.42 8.05
C SER A 153 -12.38 -48.85 6.67
N GLY A 154 -11.42 -49.01 5.76
CA GLY A 154 -11.64 -49.63 4.47
C GLY A 154 -11.92 -51.09 4.74
N THR A 155 -13.14 -51.52 4.43
CA THR A 155 -13.47 -52.92 4.24
C THR A 155 -12.41 -53.54 3.34
N ILE A 156 -11.63 -54.48 3.87
CA ILE A 156 -10.73 -55.31 3.08
C ILE A 156 -11.64 -56.13 2.16
N ILE A 157 -11.67 -55.79 0.87
CA ILE A 157 -12.28 -56.64 -0.14
C ILE A 157 -11.18 -57.62 -0.55
N ASP A 158 -11.23 -58.82 0.03
CA ASP A 158 -10.42 -59.95 -0.39
C ASP A 158 -10.91 -60.36 -1.79
N ALA A 159 -10.06 -60.18 -2.79
CA ALA A 159 -10.36 -60.58 -4.16
C ALA A 159 -9.63 -61.88 -4.44
N ASP A 160 -10.32 -63.01 -4.23
CA ASP A 160 -9.85 -64.31 -4.67
C ASP A 160 -9.71 -64.30 -6.21
N VAL A 161 -8.50 -64.57 -6.69
CA VAL A 161 -8.21 -64.74 -8.12
C VAL A 161 -8.48 -66.21 -8.46
N GLU A 162 -9.61 -66.50 -9.10
CA GLU A 162 -9.83 -67.80 -9.74
C GLU A 162 -9.04 -67.88 -11.05
N GLU A 163 -8.05 -68.77 -11.08
CA GLU A 163 -7.30 -69.15 -12.27
C GLU A 163 -8.22 -69.95 -13.21
N ILE A 164 -8.62 -69.34 -14.32
CA ILE A 164 -9.36 -70.02 -15.39
C ILE A 164 -8.36 -70.86 -16.18
N GLU A 165 -8.28 -72.16 -15.87
CA GLU A 165 -7.69 -73.14 -16.79
C GLU A 165 -8.59 -73.35 -18.01
N ARG A 166 -7.93 -73.47 -19.17
CA ARG A 166 -8.51 -73.52 -20.53
C ARG A 166 -9.38 -74.75 -20.81
#